data_AF-A0A7C5H8C0-F1
#
_entry.id   AF-A0A7C5H8C0-F1
#
_cell.length_a   1.000
_cell.length_b   1.000
_cell.length_c   1.000
_cell.angle_alpha   90.00
_cell.angle_beta   90.00
_cell.angle_gamma   90.00
#
_symmetry.space_group_name_H-M   'P 1'
#
loop_
_entity.id
_entity.type
_entity.pdbx_description
1 polymer ?
#
loop_
_entity_poly.entity_id
_entity_poly.type
_entity_poly.pdbx_seq_one_letter_code
_entity_poly.pdbx_strand_id
1 'polypeptide(L)'
;LKGDRKDVLITALSERFPDLRIQYEALPGFLSAKRRDCPERRNGGRVAIITAGTSDIPAAMEAELISRESGCETLSFHDVGVAGLHRLFGPLKKIREWGADVLIVAAGREGALPTLVSGLVNIPVIGLPVSTGYGLHGKGEAALFAMLQSCSPIAVVNIDAGFVAGAVASRMASRCSGSRE
;
A
#
# COMPACT_ATOMS: atom_id res chain seq x y z
N LEU A 1 -28.31 -17.84 -11.22
CA LEU A 1 -27.46 -16.63 -11.23
C LEU A 1 -26.14 -16.96 -11.91
N LYS A 2 -26.08 -16.84 -13.25
CA LYS A 2 -24.84 -16.93 -14.04
C LYS A 2 -24.37 -15.50 -14.28
N GLY A 3 -23.60 -14.95 -13.35
CA GLY A 3 -22.97 -13.63 -13.45
C GLY A 3 -21.68 -13.68 -12.64
N ASP A 4 -20.68 -12.90 -13.04
CA ASP A 4 -19.43 -12.79 -12.28
C ASP A 4 -19.78 -12.39 -10.84
N ARG A 5 -19.15 -13.00 -9.82
CA ARG A 5 -19.56 -12.84 -8.40
C ARG A 5 -19.58 -11.37 -7.98
N LYS A 6 -18.72 -10.54 -8.60
CA LYS A 6 -18.66 -9.09 -8.40
C LYS A 6 -19.94 -8.37 -8.87
N ASP A 7 -20.51 -8.77 -10.01
CA ASP A 7 -21.66 -8.08 -10.62
C ASP A 7 -22.90 -8.32 -9.78
N VAL A 8 -23.03 -9.54 -9.24
CA VAL A 8 -24.09 -9.89 -8.28
C VAL A 8 -23.96 -9.03 -7.01
N LEU A 9 -22.74 -8.87 -6.49
CA LEU A 9 -22.50 -8.09 -5.27
C LEU A 9 -22.79 -6.59 -5.47
N ILE A 10 -22.30 -6.00 -6.57
CA ILE A 10 -22.53 -4.60 -6.92
C ILE A 10 -24.03 -4.34 -7.12
N THR A 11 -24.73 -5.24 -7.81
CA THR A 11 -26.18 -5.12 -8.04
C THR A 11 -26.94 -5.17 -6.71
N ALA A 12 -26.69 -6.18 -5.88
CA ALA A 12 -27.35 -6.33 -4.59
C ALA A 12 -27.10 -5.14 -3.64
N LEU A 13 -25.88 -4.58 -3.64
CA LEU A 13 -25.56 -3.39 -2.85
C LEU A 13 -26.24 -2.13 -3.39
N SER A 14 -26.31 -1.98 -4.72
CA SER A 14 -26.96 -0.82 -5.35
C SER A 14 -28.47 -0.82 -5.12
N GLU A 15 -29.11 -1.99 -5.17
CA GLU A 15 -30.55 -2.14 -4.90
C GLU A 15 -30.87 -1.89 -3.42
N ARG A 16 -30.05 -2.42 -2.51
CA ARG A 16 -30.29 -2.30 -1.06
C ARG A 16 -29.92 -0.92 -0.50
N PHE A 17 -28.95 -0.24 -1.12
CA PHE A 17 -28.41 1.04 -0.66
C PHE A 17 -28.21 2.02 -1.83
N PRO A 18 -29.31 2.61 -2.35
CA PRO A 18 -29.25 3.49 -3.54
C PRO A 18 -28.42 4.77 -3.32
N ASP A 19 -28.28 5.19 -2.07
CA ASP A 19 -27.51 6.38 -1.68
C ASP A 19 -26.00 6.14 -1.69
N LEU A 20 -25.53 4.91 -1.94
CA LEU A 20 -24.11 4.60 -2.04
C LEU A 20 -23.60 4.84 -3.46
N ARG A 21 -22.42 5.45 -3.54
CA ARG A 21 -21.51 5.39 -4.67
C ARG A 21 -20.59 4.19 -4.44
N ILE A 22 -20.70 3.20 -5.31
CA ILE A 22 -19.89 1.98 -5.27
C ILE A 22 -18.80 2.11 -6.33
N GLN A 23 -17.56 1.78 -5.97
CA GLN A 23 -16.43 1.68 -6.88
C GLN A 23 -15.81 0.29 -6.74
N TYR A 24 -15.38 -0.28 -7.86
CA TYR A 24 -14.75 -1.58 -7.91
C TYR A 24 -13.40 -1.48 -8.60
N GLU A 25 -12.37 -2.01 -7.96
CA GLU A 25 -11.02 -2.10 -8.50
C GLU A 25 -10.73 -3.57 -8.87
N ALA A 26 -10.56 -3.81 -10.17
CA ALA A 26 -10.55 -5.16 -10.74
C ALA A 26 -9.40 -6.04 -10.28
N LEU A 27 -8.27 -5.44 -9.88
CA LEU A 27 -7.14 -6.13 -9.28
C LEU A 27 -6.80 -5.37 -8.00
N PRO A 28 -6.61 -6.04 -6.85
CA PRO A 28 -6.86 -7.46 -6.60
C PRO A 28 -8.35 -7.84 -6.39
N GLY A 29 -9.29 -6.91 -6.63
CA GLY A 29 -10.73 -7.16 -6.48
C GLY A 29 -11.35 -6.50 -5.26
N PHE A 30 -11.10 -5.19 -5.08
CA PHE A 30 -11.68 -4.43 -3.97
C PHE A 30 -12.98 -3.74 -4.37
N LEU A 31 -13.92 -3.69 -3.43
CA LEU A 31 -15.13 -2.89 -3.54
C LEU A 31 -15.11 -1.84 -2.43
N SER A 32 -15.17 -0.57 -2.82
CA SER A 32 -15.38 0.54 -1.89
C SER A 32 -16.77 1.12 -2.10
N ALA A 33 -17.42 1.50 -1.00
CA ALA A 33 -18.75 2.09 -1.03
C ALA A 33 -18.81 3.27 -0.06
N LYS A 34 -19.22 4.43 -0.56
CA LYS A 34 -19.39 5.67 0.22
C LYS A 34 -20.78 6.20 -0.03
N ARG A 35 -21.39 6.85 0.97
CA ARG A 35 -22.59 7.65 0.68
C ARG A 35 -22.26 8.80 -0.28
N ARG A 36 -23.20 9.14 -1.16
CA ARG A 36 -23.04 10.21 -2.15
C ARG A 36 -22.86 11.59 -1.52
N ASP A 37 -23.43 11.81 -0.35
CA ASP A 37 -23.33 13.05 0.44
C ASP A 37 -22.11 13.08 1.37
N CYS A 38 -21.29 12.02 1.39
CA CYS A 38 -20.10 11.97 2.22
C CYS A 38 -19.04 12.96 1.69
N PRO A 39 -18.62 13.97 2.48
CA PRO A 39 -17.61 14.92 2.04
C PRO A 39 -16.27 14.22 1.80
N GLU A 40 -15.52 14.63 0.78
CA GLU A 40 -14.14 14.19 0.59
C GLU A 40 -13.29 14.66 1.78
N ARG A 41 -12.87 13.71 2.62
CA ARG A 41 -11.89 13.99 3.65
C ARG A 41 -10.52 14.02 2.99
N ARG A 42 -9.87 15.18 2.97
CA ARG A 42 -8.46 15.33 2.61
C ARG A 42 -7.72 15.82 3.84
N ASN A 43 -6.69 15.09 4.23
CA ASN A 43 -5.86 15.42 5.39
C ASN A 43 -4.47 15.97 4.98
N GLY A 44 -4.22 16.12 3.68
CA GLY A 44 -2.96 16.65 3.13
C GLY A 44 -1.75 15.71 3.24
N GLY A 45 -1.91 14.55 3.88
CA GLY A 45 -0.85 13.54 3.99
C GLY A 45 -0.59 12.86 2.66
N ARG A 46 0.68 12.62 2.33
CA ARG A 46 1.13 11.99 1.09
C ARG A 46 1.79 10.64 1.39
N VAL A 47 1.17 9.55 0.98
CA VAL A 47 1.67 8.19 1.17
C VAL A 47 2.18 7.65 -0.15
N ALA A 48 3.47 7.36 -0.23
CA ALA A 48 4.03 6.64 -1.37
C ALA A 48 3.98 5.12 -1.12
N ILE A 49 3.77 4.34 -2.17
CA ILE A 49 3.71 2.89 -2.10
C ILE A 49 4.62 2.31 -3.19
N ILE A 50 5.48 1.36 -2.85
CA ILE A 50 6.25 0.63 -3.85
C ILE A 50 6.19 -0.88 -3.64
N THR A 51 6.31 -1.64 -4.72
CA THR A 51 6.33 -3.10 -4.68
C THR A 51 7.61 -3.68 -5.26
N ALA A 52 8.16 -4.72 -4.64
CA ALA A 52 9.35 -5.39 -5.16
C ALA A 52 9.04 -6.16 -6.44
N GLY A 53 7.93 -6.90 -6.49
CA GLY A 53 7.46 -7.59 -7.68
C GLY A 53 6.00 -7.30 -8.00
N THR A 54 5.53 -7.87 -9.10
CA THR A 54 4.12 -7.84 -9.51
C THR A 54 3.22 -8.64 -8.57
N SER A 55 3.73 -9.74 -7.99
CA SER A 55 2.98 -10.56 -7.02
C SER A 55 2.68 -9.81 -5.71
N ASP A 56 3.42 -8.76 -5.40
CA ASP A 56 3.23 -7.95 -4.19
C ASP A 56 2.14 -6.88 -4.35
N ILE A 57 1.66 -6.64 -5.58
CA ILE A 57 0.67 -5.61 -5.92
C ILE A 57 -0.63 -5.76 -5.12
N PRO A 58 -1.24 -6.95 -4.95
CA PRO A 58 -2.49 -7.10 -4.18
C PRO A 58 -2.44 -6.50 -2.77
N ALA A 59 -1.39 -6.84 -1.99
CA ALA A 59 -1.22 -6.33 -0.63
C ALA A 59 -0.94 -4.81 -0.63
N ALA A 60 -0.15 -4.34 -1.59
CA ALA A 60 0.16 -2.91 -1.74
C ALA A 60 -1.07 -2.07 -2.15
N MET A 61 -1.92 -2.60 -3.03
CA MET A 61 -3.16 -1.95 -3.45
C MET A 61 -4.17 -1.85 -2.31
N GLU A 62 -4.21 -2.83 -1.40
CA GLU A 62 -5.01 -2.70 -0.18
C GLU A 62 -4.53 -1.52 0.65
N ALA A 63 -3.21 -1.40 0.85
CA ALA A 63 -2.63 -0.29 1.60
C ALA A 63 -2.88 1.06 0.92
N GLU A 64 -2.78 1.13 -0.41
CA GLU A 64 -3.11 2.32 -1.20
C GLU A 64 -4.59 2.69 -1.08
N LEU A 65 -5.50 1.71 -1.19
CA LEU A 65 -6.93 1.92 -1.01
C LEU A 65 -7.21 2.49 0.38
N ILE A 66 -6.73 1.86 1.44
CA ILE A 66 -6.92 2.35 2.81
C ILE A 66 -6.32 3.75 3.00
N SER A 67 -5.18 4.04 2.37
CA SER A 67 -4.56 5.36 2.47
C SER A 67 -5.42 6.45 1.82
N ARG A 68 -5.95 6.19 0.61
CA ARG A 68 -6.89 7.09 -0.07
C ARG A 68 -8.19 7.27 0.71
N GLU A 69 -8.75 6.17 1.22
CA GLU A 69 -9.98 6.18 2.00
C GLU A 69 -9.84 6.93 3.33
N SER A 70 -8.62 6.95 3.88
CA SER A 70 -8.27 7.75 5.07
C SER A 70 -8.03 9.24 4.76
N GLY A 71 -8.09 9.64 3.49
CA GLY A 71 -7.97 11.01 3.04
C GLY A 71 -6.56 11.49 2.70
N CYS A 72 -5.62 10.56 2.54
CA CYS A 72 -4.28 10.87 2.03
C CYS A 72 -4.27 10.86 0.50
N GLU A 73 -3.33 11.62 -0.08
CA GLU A 73 -2.94 11.42 -1.47
C GLU A 73 -2.00 10.22 -1.57
N THR A 74 -2.10 9.44 -2.64
CA THR A 74 -1.24 8.27 -2.88
C THR A 74 -0.45 8.38 -4.17
N LEU A 75 0.77 7.84 -4.16
CA LEU A 75 1.61 7.68 -5.33
C LEU A 75 2.25 6.30 -5.31
N SER A 76 1.94 5.46 -6.30
CA SER A 76 2.41 4.07 -6.36
C SER A 76 3.36 3.78 -7.52
N PHE A 77 4.34 2.90 -7.27
CA PHE A 77 5.21 2.32 -8.29
C PHE A 77 5.33 0.80 -8.07
N HIS A 78 5.31 0.01 -9.13
CA HIS A 78 5.30 -1.45 -9.03
C HIS A 78 6.50 -2.07 -9.74
N ASP A 79 6.89 -3.26 -9.30
CA ASP A 79 7.98 -4.07 -9.87
C ASP A 79 9.35 -3.34 -9.88
N VAL A 80 9.70 -2.78 -8.72
CA VAL A 80 10.96 -2.05 -8.48
C VAL A 80 11.94 -2.82 -7.59
N GLY A 81 11.88 -4.15 -7.63
CA GLY A 81 12.62 -5.06 -6.77
C GLY A 81 14.14 -5.05 -6.97
N VAL A 82 14.83 -5.66 -6.00
CA VAL A 82 16.30 -5.62 -5.88
C VAL A 82 17.02 -6.29 -7.05
N ALA A 83 16.43 -7.33 -7.66
CA ALA A 83 16.99 -7.99 -8.85
C ALA A 83 17.16 -7.04 -10.06
N GLY A 84 16.39 -5.95 -10.09
CA GLY A 84 16.48 -4.90 -11.10
C GLY A 84 16.69 -3.54 -10.46
N LEU A 85 17.64 -3.41 -9.53
CA LEU A 85 17.81 -2.22 -8.68
C LEU A 85 17.85 -0.88 -9.45
N HIS A 86 18.34 -0.86 -10.69
CA HIS A 86 18.30 0.33 -11.55
C HIS A 86 16.88 0.89 -11.75
N ARG A 87 15.83 0.05 -11.69
CA ARG A 87 14.42 0.45 -11.80
C ARG A 87 13.93 1.23 -10.58
N LEU A 88 14.61 1.16 -9.44
CA LEU A 88 14.19 1.79 -8.18
C LEU A 88 14.47 3.30 -8.14
N PHE A 89 15.59 3.75 -8.73
CA PHE A 89 16.06 5.13 -8.55
C PHE A 89 15.13 6.19 -9.15
N GLY A 90 14.51 5.90 -10.31
CA GLY A 90 13.53 6.79 -10.93
C GLY A 90 12.29 7.02 -10.04
N PRO A 91 11.61 5.96 -9.59
CA PRO A 91 10.56 6.01 -8.58
C PRO A 91 10.96 6.77 -7.31
N LEU A 92 12.11 6.47 -6.69
CA LEU A 92 12.54 7.18 -5.47
C LEU A 92 12.76 8.67 -5.71
N LYS A 93 13.30 9.06 -6.87
CA LYS A 93 13.43 10.47 -7.26
C LYS A 93 12.04 11.15 -7.32
N LYS A 94 11.08 10.52 -7.98
CA LYS A 94 9.70 11.04 -8.09
C LYS A 94 9.01 11.12 -6.72
N ILE A 95 9.17 10.12 -5.87
CA ILE A 95 8.61 10.10 -4.50
C ILE A 95 9.14 11.28 -3.68
N ARG A 96 10.45 11.55 -3.79
CA ARG A 96 11.09 12.68 -3.11
C ARG A 96 10.61 14.03 -3.66
N GLU A 97 10.56 14.18 -4.98
CA GLU A 97 10.09 15.41 -5.64
C GLU A 97 8.61 15.69 -5.33
N TRP A 98 7.80 14.65 -5.25
CA TRP A 98 6.40 14.74 -4.85
C TRP A 98 6.23 15.05 -3.35
N GLY A 99 7.29 14.92 -2.55
CA GLY A 99 7.25 15.17 -1.12
C GLY A 99 6.37 14.15 -0.40
N ALA A 100 6.65 12.85 -0.53
CA ALA A 100 5.98 11.84 0.29
C ALA A 100 6.29 12.06 1.79
N ASP A 101 5.30 11.86 2.64
CA ASP A 101 5.45 11.90 4.11
C ASP A 101 5.83 10.54 4.68
N VAL A 102 5.35 9.47 4.05
CA VAL A 102 5.55 8.07 4.47
C VAL A 102 5.67 7.21 3.23
N LEU A 103 6.50 6.17 3.30
CA LEU A 103 6.68 5.19 2.23
C LEU A 103 6.32 3.78 2.71
N ILE A 104 5.38 3.13 2.04
CA ILE A 104 5.07 1.71 2.22
C ILE A 104 5.84 0.92 1.18
N VAL A 105 6.55 -0.13 1.60
CA VAL A 105 7.31 -1.01 0.73
C VAL A 105 6.81 -2.44 0.89
N ALA A 106 6.10 -2.94 -0.12
CA ALA A 106 5.62 -4.32 -0.16
C ALA A 106 6.65 -5.22 -0.82
N ALA A 107 7.05 -6.29 -0.12
CA ALA A 107 8.02 -7.25 -0.65
C ALA A 107 7.82 -8.65 -0.06
N GLY A 108 7.72 -9.65 -0.94
CA GLY A 108 7.85 -11.06 -0.59
C GLY A 108 9.30 -11.58 -0.63
N ARG A 109 9.45 -12.90 -0.61
CA ARG A 109 10.73 -13.64 -0.64
C ARG A 109 11.68 -13.21 0.50
N GLU A 110 12.91 -12.79 0.19
CA GLU A 110 13.90 -12.31 1.15
C GLU A 110 13.55 -10.95 1.78
N GLY A 111 12.50 -10.25 1.33
CA GLY A 111 12.04 -9.01 1.94
C GLY A 111 13.10 -7.90 1.98
N ALA A 112 14.06 -7.89 1.04
CA ALA A 112 15.22 -7.01 1.10
C ALA A 112 14.92 -5.54 0.73
N LEU A 113 13.90 -5.30 -0.08
CA LEU A 113 13.61 -3.96 -0.62
C LEU A 113 13.31 -2.90 0.47
N PRO A 114 12.47 -3.15 1.49
CA PRO A 114 12.20 -2.16 2.55
C PRO A 114 13.47 -1.70 3.27
N THR A 115 14.33 -2.64 3.63
CA THR A 115 15.62 -2.35 4.28
C THR A 115 16.48 -1.46 3.40
N LEU A 116 16.68 -1.82 2.13
CA LEU A 116 17.47 -1.03 1.19
C LEU A 116 16.90 0.39 1.03
N VAL A 117 15.59 0.49 0.81
CA VAL A 117 14.88 1.75 0.58
C VAL A 117 15.00 2.68 1.78
N SER A 118 14.90 2.15 3.01
CA SER A 118 15.04 2.95 4.22
C SER A 118 16.41 3.60 4.40
N GLY A 119 17.47 3.05 3.78
CA GLY A 119 18.78 3.68 3.72
C GLY A 119 18.92 4.76 2.64
N LEU A 120 17.94 4.87 1.72
CA LEU A 120 17.95 5.77 0.57
C LEU A 120 16.99 6.96 0.72
N VAL A 121 16.13 6.94 1.75
CA VAL A 121 15.12 7.98 2.01
C VAL A 121 15.23 8.49 3.44
N ASN A 122 14.75 9.71 3.68
CA ASN A 122 14.74 10.36 4.98
C ASN A 122 13.33 10.46 5.60
N ILE A 123 12.39 9.67 5.10
CA ILE A 123 10.99 9.61 5.56
C ILE A 123 10.72 8.24 6.20
N PRO A 124 9.73 8.12 7.09
CA PRO A 124 9.32 6.83 7.67
C PRO A 124 9.04 5.79 6.59
N VAL A 125 9.59 4.59 6.78
CA VAL A 125 9.38 3.43 5.90
C VAL A 125 8.61 2.34 6.65
N ILE A 126 7.52 1.88 6.06
CA ILE A 126 6.71 0.74 6.54
C ILE A 126 6.97 -0.45 5.62
N GLY A 127 7.56 -1.51 6.16
CA GLY A 127 7.69 -2.80 5.50
C GLY A 127 6.37 -3.57 5.57
N LEU A 128 5.86 -3.98 4.40
CA LEU A 128 4.72 -4.87 4.24
C LEU A 128 5.21 -6.23 3.70
N PRO A 129 5.42 -7.24 4.56
CA PRO A 129 5.80 -8.57 4.11
C PRO A 129 4.66 -9.21 3.31
N VAL A 130 4.98 -9.85 2.18
CA VAL A 130 3.98 -10.49 1.31
C VAL A 130 4.16 -12.01 1.22
N SER A 131 3.06 -12.77 1.27
CA SER A 131 3.07 -14.23 1.29
C SER A 131 3.14 -14.95 -0.06
N THR A 132 3.10 -14.21 -1.18
CA THR A 132 3.05 -14.78 -2.55
C THR A 132 4.40 -15.28 -3.08
N GLY A 133 5.37 -15.53 -2.19
CA GLY A 133 6.72 -16.00 -2.54
C GLY A 133 6.83 -17.52 -2.63
N TYR A 134 7.84 -18.01 -3.36
CA TYR A 134 8.29 -19.40 -3.29
C TYR A 134 9.62 -19.49 -2.53
N GLY A 135 10.03 -20.72 -2.22
CA GLY A 135 11.28 -21.00 -1.51
C GLY A 135 11.08 -21.22 0.00
N LEU A 136 12.18 -21.25 0.74
CA LEU A 136 12.18 -21.49 2.17
C LEU A 136 11.44 -20.36 2.89
N HIS A 137 10.53 -20.70 3.81
CA HIS A 137 9.68 -19.72 4.51
C HIS A 137 8.87 -18.82 3.54
N GLY A 138 8.44 -19.37 2.39
CA GLY A 138 7.83 -18.65 1.27
C GLY A 138 6.45 -18.02 1.54
N LYS A 139 5.78 -18.37 2.64
CA LYS A 139 4.50 -17.79 3.07
C LYS A 139 4.65 -16.41 3.72
N GLY A 140 5.68 -15.65 3.33
CA GLY A 140 5.98 -14.31 3.87
C GLY A 140 6.79 -14.33 5.17
N GLU A 141 7.04 -15.49 5.76
CA GLU A 141 7.85 -15.66 6.98
C GLU A 141 9.30 -15.20 6.77
N ALA A 142 9.92 -15.55 5.64
CA ALA A 142 11.26 -15.05 5.29
C ALA A 142 11.31 -13.53 5.26
N ALA A 143 10.34 -12.92 4.56
CA ALA A 143 10.24 -11.48 4.41
C ALA A 143 9.98 -10.79 5.77
N LEU A 144 9.08 -11.33 6.58
CA LEU A 144 8.79 -10.82 7.92
C LEU A 144 10.03 -10.84 8.82
N PHE A 145 10.72 -11.99 8.90
CA PHE A 145 11.93 -12.09 9.72
C PHE A 145 13.04 -11.18 9.21
N ALA A 146 13.27 -11.11 7.90
CA ALA A 146 14.27 -10.21 7.33
C ALA A 146 13.99 -8.74 7.66
N MET A 147 12.73 -8.30 7.57
CA MET A 147 12.34 -6.94 7.92
C MET A 147 12.48 -6.68 9.43
N LEU A 148 12.07 -7.61 10.30
CA LEU A 148 12.19 -7.45 11.76
C LEU A 148 13.64 -7.46 12.26
N GLN A 149 14.53 -8.18 11.57
CA GLN A 149 15.96 -8.23 11.89
C GLN A 149 16.75 -7.07 11.27
N SER A 150 16.10 -6.19 10.51
CA SER A 150 16.77 -5.08 9.84
C SER A 150 17.33 -4.09 10.85
N CYS A 151 18.60 -3.71 10.69
CA CYS A 151 19.21 -2.60 11.45
C CYS A 151 18.78 -1.23 10.92
N SER A 152 18.06 -1.18 9.79
CA SER A 152 17.60 0.08 9.22
C SER A 152 16.28 0.52 9.87
N PRO A 153 15.99 1.83 9.94
CA PRO A 153 14.85 2.35 10.70
C PRO A 153 13.52 2.12 9.97
N ILE A 154 13.01 0.89 10.03
CA ILE A 154 11.73 0.49 9.43
C ILE A 154 10.72 0.08 10.50
N ALA A 155 9.45 0.41 10.26
CA ALA A 155 8.33 -0.20 10.97
C ALA A 155 7.83 -1.39 10.13
N VAL A 156 7.42 -2.48 10.76
CA VAL A 156 6.99 -3.69 10.06
C VAL A 156 5.57 -4.05 10.50
N VAL A 157 4.70 -4.34 9.53
CA VAL A 157 3.35 -4.87 9.81
C VAL A 157 3.30 -6.38 9.62
N ASN A 158 2.16 -6.98 9.96
CA ASN A 158 1.93 -8.41 9.73
C ASN A 158 1.97 -8.74 8.23
N ILE A 159 2.22 -10.01 7.93
CA ILE A 159 2.22 -10.55 6.56
C ILE A 159 0.86 -10.27 5.90
N ASP A 160 0.90 -9.76 4.67
CA ASP A 160 -0.24 -9.36 3.83
C ASP A 160 -1.19 -8.33 4.48
N ALA A 161 -0.80 -7.69 5.58
CA ALA A 161 -1.66 -6.75 6.29
C ALA A 161 -1.62 -5.35 5.63
N GLY A 162 -2.01 -5.27 4.36
CA GLY A 162 -2.08 -4.03 3.59
C GLY A 162 -3.01 -3.02 4.25
N PHE A 163 -4.12 -3.48 4.82
CA PHE A 163 -5.00 -2.66 5.65
C PHE A 163 -4.26 -1.93 6.78
N VAL A 164 -3.44 -2.66 7.54
CA VAL A 164 -2.70 -2.11 8.69
C VAL A 164 -1.61 -1.15 8.19
N ALA A 165 -0.90 -1.51 7.12
CA ALA A 165 0.11 -0.65 6.52
C ALA A 165 -0.48 0.70 6.09
N GLY A 166 -1.60 0.68 5.36
CA GLY A 166 -2.28 1.91 4.92
C GLY A 166 -2.79 2.74 6.10
N ALA A 167 -3.45 2.10 7.08
CA ALA A 167 -3.99 2.80 8.25
C ALA A 167 -2.89 3.48 9.09
N VAL A 168 -1.78 2.79 9.33
CA VAL A 168 -0.63 3.36 10.06
C VAL A 168 0.02 4.48 9.26
N ALA A 169 0.24 4.27 7.95
CA ALA A 169 0.82 5.29 7.07
C ALA A 169 -0.02 6.57 7.04
N SER A 170 -1.34 6.47 6.92
CA SER A 170 -2.22 7.64 6.93
C SER A 170 -2.19 8.40 8.25
N ARG A 171 -2.11 7.69 9.39
CA ARG A 171 -2.00 8.34 10.70
C ARG A 171 -0.66 9.08 10.84
N MET A 172 0.42 8.52 10.33
CA MET A 172 1.72 9.20 10.29
C MET A 172 1.68 10.42 9.35
N ALA A 173 1.24 10.23 8.09
CA ALA A 173 1.23 11.28 7.07
C ALA A 173 0.33 12.46 7.44
N SER A 174 -0.85 12.22 8.03
CA SER A 174 -1.75 13.27 8.50
C SER A 174 -1.19 14.12 9.64
N ARG A 175 -0.16 13.66 10.35
CA ARG A 175 0.55 14.47 11.37
C ARG A 175 1.66 15.30 10.76
N CYS A 176 2.22 14.87 9.64
CA CYS A 176 3.26 15.60 8.90
C CYS A 176 2.67 16.71 8.02
N SER A 177 1.43 16.56 7.56
CA SER A 177 0.77 17.53 6.66
C SER A 177 0.53 18.90 7.30
N GLY A 178 0.28 18.96 8.62
CA GLY A 178 0.17 20.22 9.36
C GLY A 178 1.46 21.05 9.44
N SER A 179 2.61 20.48 9.04
CA SER A 179 3.90 21.17 9.00
C SER A 179 4.22 21.79 7.62
N ARG A 180 3.31 21.66 6.64
CA ARG A 180 3.47 22.20 5.27
C ARG A 180 2.70 23.51 5.03
N GLU A 181 1.99 23.99 6.05
CA GLU A 181 1.32 25.29 6.07
C GLU A 181 2.25 26.42 6.55
#